data_AF-A0A7X0PKW7-F1
#
_entry.id   AF-A0A7X0PKW7-F1
#
_cell.length_a   1.000
_cell.length_b   1.000
_cell.length_c   1.000
_cell.angle_alpha   90.00
_cell.angle_beta   90.00
_cell.angle_gamma   90.00
#
_symmetry.space_group_name_H-M   'P 1'
#
loop_
_entity.id
_entity.type
_entity.pdbx_description
1 polymer ?
#
loop_
_entity_poly.entity_id
_entity_poly.type
_entity_poly.pdbx_seq_one_letter_code
_entity_poly.pdbx_strand_id
1 'polypeptide(L)'
;MRTAANGALPLAITMGDPAGIGPEIIAQWAMAASVNKPPHVVVGDEGALQRAIALVGAPLQVRRVGDQLEGLHEALAQGALPLLQACAPLPADLPLGRIDARAGAAAHACVQRAIDLALAGRVAGIVTAPLHKEALRAAGVQHPGHTEMLAERAGTSDFAMVLANGELRVLLVSIHLALRDALAAVTMENELRAIRLAHRACLGFGMAQPRVAVAGLNPHAGEGGLFGHEDRDIIAPAIAAARAEGIDATGPWPGDTVFMRARQGAFDIVVAQYHDQGLIPVKYLGVDQGVNITVGLPFVRTSVDHGTAFDIAGTGRADAASLGHAVQQAAALVAAQPALPDFIFMLTRHDRTIADALEQLPAVLAAGVRHIGFKDIGLPWPDLRRLADAIHAGGAQSYLEVVSQDEASELASARAALALGVGVLMGGTRPEAVLPLLRGSPLRYYPFAGAVVGHPSVLQGTVQDIVASARRIAALDGVHGLDLLAYRFAGDAGEVPALIAAVCAAVDKPVVVAGSIDRAERIAAVAAGGAAGFTVGTAALDGAFAAGAPGLEGLQGQLRAIQALRATAGRLAGPLTAAVAPAAAPARP
;
A
#
# COMPACT_ATOMS: atom_id res chain seq x y z
N MET A 1 0.37 17.47 1.83
CA MET A 1 -0.05 16.05 1.74
C MET A 1 -0.99 15.91 0.57
N ARG A 2 -0.91 14.79 -0.16
CA ARG A 2 -1.43 14.60 -1.52
C ARG A 2 -2.79 15.27 -1.77
N THR A 3 -2.78 16.43 -2.41
CA THR A 3 -3.82 16.81 -3.38
C THR A 3 -3.49 16.04 -4.66
N ALA A 4 -4.47 15.36 -5.26
CA ALA A 4 -4.39 14.34 -6.30
C ALA A 4 -3.74 14.75 -7.66
N ALA A 5 -2.66 15.52 -7.66
CA ALA A 5 -2.07 16.13 -8.85
C ALA A 5 -0.54 15.94 -8.97
N ASN A 6 0.05 14.93 -8.32
CA ASN A 6 1.41 14.48 -8.64
C ASN A 6 1.44 12.93 -8.73
N GLY A 7 1.89 12.43 -9.89
CA GLY A 7 1.52 11.16 -10.52
C GLY A 7 1.44 9.91 -9.62
N ALA A 8 0.44 9.07 -9.89
CA ALA A 8 0.35 7.73 -9.31
C ALA A 8 1.65 6.96 -9.56
N LEU A 9 2.15 6.27 -8.53
CA LEU A 9 3.34 5.42 -8.67
C LEU A 9 3.08 4.33 -9.73
N PRO A 10 4.08 3.95 -10.53
CA PRO A 10 3.89 2.98 -11.59
C PRO A 10 3.75 1.56 -11.04
N LEU A 11 3.17 0.67 -11.85
CA LEU A 11 3.26 -0.78 -11.65
C LEU A 11 4.56 -1.30 -12.28
N ALA A 12 5.29 -2.16 -11.56
CA ALA A 12 6.42 -2.92 -12.13
C ALA A 12 5.90 -4.18 -12.82
N ILE A 13 6.11 -4.30 -14.13
CA ILE A 13 5.77 -5.51 -14.88
C ILE A 13 7.06 -6.31 -15.10
N THR A 14 7.22 -7.47 -14.46
CA THR A 14 8.41 -8.30 -14.69
C THR A 14 8.27 -9.06 -15.99
N MET A 15 9.32 -9.05 -16.81
CA MET A 15 9.33 -9.70 -18.14
C MET A 15 9.05 -11.21 -18.11
N GLY A 16 9.33 -11.88 -16.98
CA GLY A 16 9.23 -13.33 -16.87
C GLY A 16 10.42 -14.03 -17.52
N ASP A 17 10.20 -15.25 -18.00
CA ASP A 17 11.19 -16.01 -18.77
C ASP A 17 11.33 -15.43 -20.19
N PRO A 18 12.50 -14.89 -20.58
CA PRO A 18 12.72 -14.30 -21.91
C PRO A 18 12.70 -15.31 -23.06
N ALA A 19 12.82 -16.62 -22.78
CA ALA A 19 12.64 -17.67 -23.77
C ALA A 19 11.17 -18.13 -23.89
N GLY A 20 10.28 -17.64 -23.02
CA GLY A 20 8.83 -17.86 -23.09
C GLY A 20 8.07 -16.72 -23.76
N ILE A 21 6.73 -16.75 -23.62
CA ILE A 21 5.84 -15.74 -24.21
C ILE A 21 5.78 -14.41 -23.45
N GLY A 22 6.43 -14.28 -22.29
CA GLY A 22 6.37 -13.09 -21.43
C GLY A 22 6.67 -11.77 -22.17
N PRO A 23 7.80 -11.68 -22.90
CA PRO A 23 8.09 -10.52 -23.75
C PRO A 23 7.01 -10.21 -24.79
N GLU A 24 6.44 -11.23 -25.44
CA GLU A 24 5.41 -11.08 -26.49
C GLU A 24 4.12 -10.48 -25.94
N ILE A 25 3.60 -11.05 -24.84
CA ILE A 25 2.35 -10.57 -24.24
C ILE A 25 2.50 -9.15 -23.69
N ILE A 26 3.67 -8.76 -23.20
CA ILE A 26 3.95 -7.39 -22.76
C ILE A 26 3.91 -6.43 -23.95
N ALA A 27 4.55 -6.79 -25.07
CA ALA A 27 4.55 -5.97 -26.28
C ALA A 27 3.13 -5.80 -26.86
N GLN A 28 2.36 -6.89 -26.94
CA GLN A 28 0.96 -6.86 -27.39
C GLN A 28 0.07 -6.03 -26.46
N TRP A 29 0.17 -6.24 -25.14
CA TRP A 29 -0.58 -5.45 -24.15
C TRP A 29 -0.24 -3.96 -24.27
N ALA A 30 1.04 -3.61 -24.36
CA ALA A 30 1.50 -2.24 -24.48
C ALA A 30 0.96 -1.55 -25.75
N MET A 31 0.85 -2.29 -26.87
CA MET A 31 0.33 -1.77 -28.14
C MET A 31 -1.19 -1.56 -28.13
N ALA A 32 -1.95 -2.36 -27.38
CA ALA A 32 -3.41 -2.33 -27.41
C ALA A 32 -3.95 -0.91 -27.11
N ALA A 33 -4.94 -0.44 -27.90
CA ALA A 33 -5.47 0.93 -27.85
C ALA A 33 -6.37 1.23 -26.62
N SER A 34 -6.08 0.65 -25.46
CA SER A 34 -6.82 0.89 -24.22
C SER A 34 -6.61 2.32 -23.73
N VAL A 35 -7.71 3.05 -23.53
CA VAL A 35 -7.72 4.50 -23.23
C VAL A 35 -7.03 4.85 -21.90
N ASN A 36 -6.88 3.91 -20.97
CA ASN A 36 -6.34 4.20 -19.63
C ASN A 36 -5.44 3.06 -19.10
N LYS A 37 -4.20 2.95 -19.60
CA LYS A 37 -3.20 2.11 -18.93
C LYS A 37 -2.70 2.82 -17.66
N PRO A 38 -2.56 2.13 -16.53
CA PRO A 38 -1.89 2.72 -15.37
C PRO A 38 -0.43 3.07 -15.73
N PRO A 39 0.19 4.04 -15.05
CA PRO A 39 1.63 4.23 -15.13
C PRO A 39 2.34 2.90 -14.85
N HIS A 40 3.31 2.55 -15.67
CA HIS A 40 3.96 1.24 -15.61
C HIS A 40 5.41 1.32 -16.06
N VAL A 41 6.22 0.36 -15.63
CA VAL A 41 7.59 0.14 -16.10
C VAL A 41 7.82 -1.35 -16.27
N VAL A 42 8.45 -1.76 -17.37
CA VAL A 42 8.85 -3.15 -17.55
C VAL A 42 10.22 -3.37 -16.90
N VAL A 43 10.31 -4.35 -16.01
CA VAL A 43 11.56 -4.78 -15.36
C VAL A 43 12.04 -6.00 -16.13
N GLY A 44 13.07 -5.82 -16.96
CA GLY A 44 13.40 -6.78 -18.02
C GLY A 44 14.74 -6.55 -18.70
N ASP A 45 14.85 -7.12 -19.90
CA ASP A 45 15.96 -6.93 -20.84
C ASP A 45 15.49 -6.14 -22.07
N GLU A 46 16.24 -5.10 -22.42
CA GLU A 46 15.94 -4.25 -23.58
C GLU A 46 15.91 -5.04 -24.90
N GLY A 47 16.91 -5.90 -25.13
CA GLY A 47 17.04 -6.66 -26.37
C GLY A 47 15.91 -7.67 -26.55
N ALA A 48 15.51 -8.36 -25.47
CA ALA A 48 14.39 -9.29 -25.47
C ALA A 48 13.06 -8.59 -25.82
N LEU A 49 12.77 -7.43 -25.23
CA LEU A 49 11.56 -6.67 -25.56
C LEU A 49 11.59 -6.10 -26.98
N GLN A 50 12.74 -5.60 -27.45
CA GLN A 50 12.86 -5.13 -28.83
C GLN A 50 12.57 -6.24 -29.85
N ARG A 51 13.08 -7.46 -29.60
CA ARG A 51 12.77 -8.63 -30.44
C ARG A 51 11.27 -8.98 -30.39
N ALA A 52 10.66 -8.94 -29.22
CA ALA A 52 9.23 -9.21 -29.06
C ALA A 52 8.36 -8.17 -29.78
N ILE A 53 8.69 -6.88 -29.66
CA ILE A 53 8.02 -5.78 -30.37
C ILE A 53 8.11 -5.97 -31.88
N ALA A 54 9.30 -6.31 -32.39
CA ALA A 54 9.50 -6.59 -33.81
C ALA A 54 8.70 -7.82 -34.28
N LEU A 55 8.69 -8.90 -33.48
CA LEU A 55 7.96 -10.13 -33.77
C LEU A 55 6.44 -9.90 -33.90
N VAL A 56 5.86 -9.12 -32.98
CA VAL A 56 4.41 -8.85 -32.98
C VAL A 56 4.02 -7.66 -33.86
N GLY A 57 5.00 -7.00 -34.50
CA GLY A 57 4.77 -5.83 -35.35
C GLY A 57 4.25 -4.60 -34.60
N ALA A 58 4.59 -4.45 -33.32
CA ALA A 58 4.09 -3.34 -32.51
C ALA A 58 4.79 -2.02 -32.87
N PRO A 59 4.05 -0.91 -33.07
CA PRO A 59 4.61 0.41 -33.34
C PRO A 59 5.09 1.08 -32.05
N LEU A 60 5.96 0.40 -31.29
CA LEU A 60 6.46 0.82 -29.99
C LEU A 60 7.98 0.95 -30.01
N GLN A 61 8.50 1.90 -29.22
CA GLN A 61 9.93 1.99 -28.94
C GLN A 61 10.17 1.66 -27.46
N VAL A 62 11.18 0.84 -27.16
CA VAL A 62 11.65 0.65 -25.79
C VAL A 62 12.45 1.87 -25.38
N ARG A 63 12.17 2.44 -24.21
CA ARG A 63 12.97 3.53 -23.64
C ARG A 63 13.47 3.15 -22.26
N ARG A 64 14.80 3.09 -22.12
CA ARG A 64 15.44 2.83 -20.83
C ARG A 64 15.20 3.97 -19.84
N VAL A 65 14.83 3.60 -18.62
CA VAL A 65 14.74 4.49 -17.46
C VAL A 65 15.92 4.27 -16.53
N GLY A 66 16.23 5.27 -15.70
CA GLY A 66 17.28 5.17 -14.69
C GLY A 66 16.93 4.20 -13.56
N ASP A 67 17.91 3.89 -12.72
CA ASP A 67 17.77 2.94 -11.61
C ASP A 67 16.74 3.36 -10.54
N GLN A 68 16.41 4.64 -10.45
CA GLN A 68 15.33 5.14 -9.59
C GLN A 68 14.10 5.55 -10.41
N LEU A 69 13.97 5.01 -11.62
CA LEU A 69 12.89 5.27 -12.58
C LEU A 69 12.91 6.69 -13.15
N GLU A 70 14.10 7.32 -13.21
CA GLU A 70 14.29 8.60 -13.90
C GLU A 70 13.94 8.48 -15.39
N GLY A 71 13.22 9.45 -15.94
CA GLY A 71 12.78 9.46 -17.34
C GLY A 71 11.51 8.65 -17.62
N LEU A 72 10.91 8.01 -16.61
CA LEU A 72 9.67 7.23 -16.76
C LEU A 72 8.51 8.05 -17.33
N HIS A 73 8.25 9.22 -16.76
CA HIS A 73 7.11 10.05 -17.17
C HIS A 73 7.26 10.53 -18.63
N GLU A 74 8.48 10.88 -19.03
CA GLU A 74 8.83 11.30 -20.39
C GLU A 74 8.64 10.16 -21.39
N ALA A 75 9.08 8.94 -21.04
CA ALA A 75 8.89 7.76 -21.87
C ALA A 75 7.40 7.47 -22.11
N LEU A 76 6.58 7.48 -21.04
CA LEU A 76 5.13 7.28 -21.15
C LEU A 76 4.45 8.37 -21.98
N ALA A 77 4.83 9.64 -21.77
CA ALA A 77 4.28 10.78 -22.53
C ALA A 77 4.61 10.72 -24.03
N GLN A 78 5.70 10.07 -24.41
CA GLN A 78 6.10 9.83 -25.81
C GLN A 78 5.44 8.59 -26.41
N GLY A 79 4.62 7.85 -25.66
CA GLY A 79 4.04 6.58 -26.09
C GLY A 79 5.08 5.45 -26.21
N ALA A 80 6.25 5.59 -25.59
CA ALA A 80 7.27 4.55 -25.53
C ALA A 80 6.95 3.53 -24.42
N LEU A 81 7.56 2.35 -24.52
CA LEU A 81 7.53 1.33 -23.47
C LEU A 81 8.71 1.56 -22.50
N PRO A 82 8.48 2.12 -21.30
CA PRO A 82 9.54 2.33 -20.32
C PRO A 82 10.09 0.99 -19.82
N LEU A 83 11.41 0.85 -19.82
CA LEU A 83 12.11 -0.36 -19.37
C LEU A 83 13.21 -0.02 -18.36
N LEU A 84 13.19 -0.69 -17.22
CA LEU A 84 14.32 -0.80 -16.31
C LEU A 84 15.11 -2.06 -16.66
N GLN A 85 16.37 -1.89 -17.07
CA GLN A 85 17.27 -3.03 -17.30
C GLN A 85 17.62 -3.69 -15.95
N ALA A 86 17.13 -4.90 -15.73
CA ALA A 86 17.29 -5.58 -14.44
C ALA A 86 18.25 -6.78 -14.47
N CYS A 87 18.71 -7.18 -15.65
CA CYS A 87 19.65 -8.27 -15.83
C CYS A 87 20.79 -7.89 -16.78
N ALA A 88 21.82 -8.72 -16.85
CA ALA A 88 22.83 -8.59 -17.90
C ALA A 88 22.16 -8.70 -19.28
N PRO A 89 22.62 -7.94 -20.30
CA PRO A 89 22.08 -8.01 -21.65
C PRO A 89 22.04 -9.45 -22.16
N LEU A 90 20.86 -9.89 -22.60
CA LEU A 90 20.68 -11.24 -23.12
C LEU A 90 21.19 -11.33 -24.56
N PRO A 91 21.80 -12.45 -24.95
CA PRO A 91 22.32 -12.60 -26.31
C PRO A 91 21.17 -12.69 -27.31
N ALA A 92 21.41 -12.21 -28.54
CA ALA A 92 20.40 -12.17 -29.59
C ALA A 92 19.95 -13.58 -30.04
N ASP A 93 20.77 -14.60 -29.82
CA ASP A 93 20.55 -15.99 -30.18
C ASP A 93 19.97 -16.85 -29.04
N LEU A 94 19.46 -16.24 -27.97
CA LEU A 94 18.78 -16.96 -26.89
C LEU A 94 17.65 -17.83 -27.48
N PRO A 95 17.67 -19.16 -27.28
CA PRO A 95 16.72 -20.05 -27.93
C PRO A 95 15.32 -19.92 -27.32
N LEU A 96 14.37 -19.39 -28.10
CA LEU A 96 12.97 -19.31 -27.68
C LEU A 96 12.34 -20.72 -27.61
N GLY A 97 11.43 -20.90 -26.65
CA GLY A 97 10.73 -22.16 -26.42
C GLY A 97 11.60 -23.27 -25.83
N ARG A 98 12.80 -22.95 -25.31
CA ARG A 98 13.71 -23.92 -24.71
C ARG A 98 14.18 -23.47 -23.34
N ILE A 99 14.40 -24.45 -22.46
CA ILE A 99 14.98 -24.22 -21.14
C ILE A 99 16.42 -23.72 -21.32
N ASP A 100 16.72 -22.55 -20.75
CA ASP A 100 18.05 -21.95 -20.77
C ASP A 100 18.35 -21.31 -19.40
N ALA A 101 19.53 -21.60 -18.85
CA ALA A 101 19.95 -21.07 -17.56
C ALA A 101 20.08 -19.53 -17.56
N ARG A 102 20.43 -18.92 -18.70
CA ARG A 102 20.51 -17.46 -18.84
C ARG A 102 19.13 -16.82 -18.73
N ALA A 103 18.12 -17.49 -19.28
CA ALA A 103 16.73 -17.05 -19.21
C ALA A 103 16.20 -17.14 -17.77
N GLY A 104 16.49 -18.24 -17.06
CA GLY A 104 16.17 -18.39 -15.64
C GLY A 104 16.84 -17.32 -14.77
N ALA A 105 18.13 -17.06 -14.97
CA ALA A 105 18.87 -16.03 -14.25
C ALA A 105 18.28 -14.62 -14.47
N ALA A 106 17.93 -14.30 -15.72
CA ALA A 106 17.30 -13.03 -16.06
C ALA A 106 15.91 -12.87 -15.41
N ALA A 107 15.06 -13.90 -15.49
CA ALA A 107 13.74 -13.90 -14.87
C ALA A 107 13.84 -13.67 -13.35
N HIS A 108 14.77 -14.37 -12.69
CA HIS A 108 15.02 -14.18 -11.26
C HIS A 108 15.46 -12.74 -10.95
N ALA A 109 16.45 -12.20 -11.68
CA ALA A 109 16.94 -10.84 -11.48
C ALA A 109 15.83 -9.78 -11.65
N CYS A 110 14.91 -9.98 -12.60
CA CYS A 110 13.77 -9.10 -12.80
C CYS A 110 12.81 -9.10 -11.60
N VAL A 111 12.47 -10.28 -11.07
CA VAL A 111 11.62 -10.42 -9.88
C VAL A 111 12.28 -9.77 -8.67
N GLN A 112 13.56 -10.07 -8.45
CA GLN A 112 14.38 -9.51 -7.37
C GLN A 112 14.38 -7.97 -7.43
N ARG A 113 14.60 -7.38 -8.62
CA ARG A 113 14.61 -5.93 -8.79
C ARG A 113 13.24 -5.28 -8.60
N ALA A 114 12.16 -5.93 -9.05
CA ALA A 114 10.81 -5.44 -8.83
C ALA A 114 10.42 -5.42 -7.34
N ILE A 115 10.85 -6.44 -6.59
CA ILE A 115 10.66 -6.51 -5.13
C ILE A 115 11.37 -5.33 -4.45
N ASP A 116 12.63 -5.07 -4.81
CA ASP A 116 13.38 -3.95 -4.24
C ASP A 116 12.70 -2.60 -4.47
N LEU A 117 12.18 -2.38 -5.68
CA LEU A 117 11.43 -1.16 -5.98
C LEU A 117 10.14 -1.06 -5.16
N ALA A 118 9.43 -2.16 -4.97
CA ALA A 118 8.18 -2.20 -4.22
C ALA A 118 8.43 -1.97 -2.71
N LEU A 119 9.45 -2.61 -2.15
CA LEU A 119 9.89 -2.39 -0.76
C LEU A 119 10.37 -0.95 -0.53
N ALA A 120 11.02 -0.35 -1.52
CA ALA A 120 11.44 1.06 -1.50
C ALA A 120 10.30 2.06 -1.78
N GLY A 121 9.07 1.61 -2.02
CA GLY A 121 7.92 2.47 -2.33
C GLY A 121 8.06 3.25 -3.64
N ARG A 122 8.85 2.74 -4.60
CA ARG A 122 9.06 3.33 -5.93
C ARG A 122 8.03 2.88 -6.95
N VAL A 123 7.38 1.75 -6.70
CA VAL A 123 6.28 1.23 -7.51
C VAL A 123 5.08 0.95 -6.61
N ALA A 124 3.88 1.04 -7.17
CA ALA A 124 2.64 0.80 -6.43
C ALA A 124 2.35 -0.69 -6.25
N GLY A 125 2.87 -1.52 -7.15
CA GLY A 125 2.66 -2.97 -7.16
C GLY A 125 3.47 -3.66 -8.23
N ILE A 126 3.47 -4.98 -8.19
CA ILE A 126 4.18 -5.86 -9.11
C ILE A 126 3.16 -6.69 -9.91
N VAL A 127 3.36 -6.78 -11.21
CA VAL A 127 2.64 -7.67 -12.10
C VAL A 127 3.65 -8.62 -12.73
N THR A 128 3.48 -9.93 -12.56
CA THR A 128 4.47 -10.89 -13.06
C THR A 128 3.98 -11.61 -14.30
N ALA A 129 4.77 -11.54 -15.39
CA ALA A 129 4.66 -12.47 -16.50
C ALA A 129 5.20 -13.87 -16.12
N PRO A 130 4.92 -14.92 -16.91
CA PRO A 130 5.28 -16.29 -16.54
C PRO A 130 6.79 -16.54 -16.47
N LEU A 131 7.23 -17.40 -15.55
CA LEU A 131 8.61 -17.91 -15.50
C LEU A 131 8.64 -19.45 -15.53
N HIS A 132 9.78 -20.03 -15.92
CA HIS A 132 9.95 -21.48 -15.98
C HIS A 132 10.79 -22.04 -14.82
N LYS A 133 10.22 -22.99 -14.06
CA LYS A 133 10.85 -23.55 -12.87
C LYS A 133 12.17 -24.28 -13.17
N GLU A 134 12.23 -25.03 -14.26
CA GLU A 134 13.46 -25.75 -14.64
C GLU A 134 14.54 -24.80 -15.15
N ALA A 135 14.17 -23.67 -15.77
CA ALA A 135 15.13 -22.66 -16.19
C ALA A 135 15.75 -21.96 -14.98
N LEU A 136 14.93 -21.63 -13.97
CA LEU A 136 15.41 -21.16 -12.66
C LEU A 136 16.39 -22.16 -12.03
N ARG A 137 16.04 -23.45 -12.01
CA ARG A 137 16.90 -24.48 -11.44
C ARG A 137 18.22 -24.61 -12.20
N ALA A 138 18.17 -24.55 -13.53
CA ALA A 138 19.36 -24.54 -14.39
C ALA A 138 20.26 -23.32 -14.13
N ALA A 139 19.68 -22.19 -13.72
CA ALA A 139 20.39 -20.99 -13.28
C ALA A 139 20.96 -21.08 -11.84
N GLY A 140 20.76 -22.20 -11.14
CA GLY A 140 21.18 -22.37 -9.75
C GLY A 140 20.23 -21.76 -8.72
N VAL A 141 19.06 -21.27 -9.14
CA VAL A 141 18.06 -20.70 -8.23
C VAL A 141 17.30 -21.83 -7.52
N GLN A 142 17.20 -21.75 -6.19
CA GLN A 142 16.60 -22.80 -5.37
C GLN A 142 15.10 -22.61 -5.14
N HIS A 143 14.56 -21.41 -5.37
CA HIS A 143 13.15 -21.12 -5.17
C HIS A 143 12.26 -21.90 -6.16
N PRO A 144 11.13 -22.45 -5.69
CA PRO A 144 10.21 -23.21 -6.54
C PRO A 144 9.36 -22.33 -7.47
N GLY A 145 9.27 -21.03 -7.24
CA GLY A 145 8.45 -20.12 -8.04
C GLY A 145 8.44 -18.67 -7.54
N HIS A 146 7.57 -17.87 -8.15
CA HIS A 146 7.41 -16.44 -7.82
C HIS A 146 7.04 -16.21 -6.35
N THR A 147 6.02 -16.92 -5.87
CA THR A 147 5.40 -16.65 -4.56
C THR A 147 6.41 -16.80 -3.43
N GLU A 148 7.25 -17.83 -3.51
CA GLU A 148 8.26 -18.12 -2.50
C GLU A 148 9.42 -17.12 -2.56
N MET A 149 9.87 -16.72 -3.76
CA MET A 149 10.85 -15.64 -3.90
C MET A 149 10.35 -14.32 -3.30
N LEU A 150 9.06 -14.01 -3.52
CA LEU A 150 8.41 -12.81 -3.03
C LEU A 150 8.31 -12.84 -1.50
N ALA A 151 7.84 -13.96 -0.94
CA ALA A 151 7.64 -14.13 0.49
C ALA A 151 8.95 -14.06 1.28
N GLU A 152 9.98 -14.78 0.84
CA GLU A 152 11.29 -14.80 1.50
C GLU A 152 11.91 -13.40 1.51
N ARG A 153 11.94 -12.73 0.35
CA ARG A 153 12.54 -11.40 0.25
C ARG A 153 11.72 -10.30 0.92
N ALA A 154 10.40 -10.48 1.01
CA ALA A 154 9.52 -9.62 1.78
C ALA A 154 9.57 -9.89 3.29
N GLY A 155 10.24 -10.96 3.74
CA GLY A 155 10.32 -11.34 5.15
C GLY A 155 8.97 -11.76 5.73
N THR A 156 8.08 -12.36 4.93
CA THR A 156 6.75 -12.80 5.38
C THR A 156 6.57 -14.30 5.18
N SER A 157 6.08 -14.98 6.22
CA SER A 157 5.59 -16.36 6.15
C SER A 157 4.06 -16.42 6.05
N ASP A 158 3.37 -15.29 6.29
CA ASP A 158 1.91 -15.23 6.34
C ASP A 158 1.32 -14.71 5.03
N PHE A 159 1.37 -15.53 3.98
CA PHE A 159 0.80 -15.21 2.67
C PHE A 159 -0.13 -16.31 2.13
N ALA A 160 -1.05 -15.94 1.25
CA ALA A 160 -1.91 -16.88 0.54
C ALA A 160 -2.13 -16.48 -0.91
N MET A 161 -2.48 -17.48 -1.71
CA MET A 161 -2.90 -17.30 -3.09
C MET A 161 -4.41 -17.06 -3.12
N VAL A 162 -4.81 -15.99 -3.78
CA VAL A 162 -6.19 -15.74 -4.19
C VAL A 162 -6.25 -15.82 -5.71
N LEU A 163 -7.11 -16.67 -6.24
CA LEU A 163 -7.47 -16.62 -7.66
C LEU A 163 -8.78 -15.84 -7.77
N ALA A 164 -8.78 -14.82 -8.63
CA ALA A 164 -9.93 -13.94 -8.80
C ALA A 164 -10.24 -13.71 -10.28
N ASN A 165 -11.53 -13.56 -10.58
CA ASN A 165 -12.03 -12.98 -11.83
C ASN A 165 -13.14 -11.97 -11.48
N GLY A 166 -13.90 -11.50 -12.48
CA GLY A 166 -14.99 -10.54 -12.27
C GLY A 166 -16.13 -11.04 -11.37
N GLU A 167 -16.30 -12.36 -11.24
CA GLU A 167 -17.45 -12.97 -10.55
C GLU A 167 -17.09 -13.68 -9.24
N LEU A 168 -15.90 -14.26 -9.16
CA LEU A 168 -15.45 -15.09 -8.04
C LEU A 168 -14.08 -14.65 -7.54
N ARG A 169 -13.91 -14.73 -6.23
CA ARG A 169 -12.62 -14.66 -5.54
C ARG A 169 -12.51 -15.89 -4.66
N VAL A 170 -11.41 -16.63 -4.80
CA VAL A 170 -11.21 -17.87 -4.07
C VAL A 170 -9.81 -17.88 -3.45
N LEU A 171 -9.76 -18.07 -2.13
CA LEU A 171 -8.53 -18.33 -1.38
C LEU A 171 -8.42 -19.82 -1.09
N LEU A 172 -7.21 -20.37 -1.15
CA LEU A 172 -6.97 -21.79 -0.90
C LEU A 172 -6.33 -22.01 0.48
N VAL A 173 -6.85 -22.98 1.24
CA VAL A 173 -6.21 -23.50 2.47
C VAL A 173 -4.91 -24.21 2.09
N SER A 174 -4.95 -25.06 1.07
CA SER A 174 -3.80 -25.76 0.52
C SER A 174 -3.68 -25.55 -1.00
N ILE A 175 -2.44 -25.39 -1.48
CA ILE A 175 -2.10 -25.10 -2.88
C ILE A 175 -1.64 -26.38 -3.61
N HIS A 176 -0.38 -26.47 -4.00
CA HIS A 176 0.16 -27.58 -4.80
C HIS A 176 0.58 -28.77 -3.92
N LEU A 177 -0.41 -29.51 -3.39
CA LEU A 177 -0.20 -30.76 -2.65
C LEU A 177 -0.84 -31.94 -3.38
N ALA A 178 -0.37 -33.17 -3.11
CA ALA A 178 -1.14 -34.35 -3.48
C ALA A 178 -2.47 -34.35 -2.70
N LEU A 179 -3.56 -34.84 -3.31
CA LEU A 179 -4.89 -34.71 -2.73
C LEU A 179 -4.96 -35.26 -1.30
N ARG A 180 -4.35 -36.42 -1.02
CA ARG A 180 -4.30 -36.99 0.34
C ARG A 180 -3.63 -36.06 1.37
N ASP A 181 -2.58 -35.35 0.96
CA ASP A 181 -1.81 -34.45 1.81
C ASP A 181 -2.58 -33.13 2.01
N ALA A 182 -3.36 -32.72 1.00
CA ALA A 182 -4.29 -31.60 1.10
C ALA A 182 -5.40 -31.87 2.13
N LEU A 183 -5.96 -33.08 2.18
CA LEU A 183 -6.93 -33.46 3.21
C LEU A 183 -6.31 -33.38 4.62
N ALA A 184 -5.08 -33.86 4.78
CA ALA A 184 -4.35 -33.79 6.06
C ALA A 184 -3.97 -32.36 6.47
N ALA A 185 -3.88 -31.43 5.50
CA ALA A 185 -3.58 -30.03 5.76
C ALA A 185 -4.78 -29.25 6.32
N VAL A 186 -6.00 -29.80 6.29
CA VAL A 186 -7.19 -29.21 6.91
C VAL A 186 -7.09 -29.36 8.42
N THR A 187 -6.47 -28.35 9.04
CA THR A 187 -6.29 -28.24 10.49
C THR A 187 -6.92 -26.95 10.97
N MET A 188 -7.29 -26.90 12.26
CA MET A 188 -7.88 -25.70 12.87
C MET A 188 -7.03 -24.44 12.63
N GLU A 189 -5.71 -24.59 12.74
CA GLU A 189 -4.75 -23.50 12.53
C GLU A 189 -4.76 -23.01 11.07
N ASN A 190 -4.69 -23.95 10.11
CA ASN A 190 -4.68 -23.61 8.69
C ASN A 190 -6.00 -23.00 8.23
N GLU A 191 -7.14 -23.52 8.70
CA GLU A 191 -8.46 -22.96 8.42
C GLU A 191 -8.58 -21.53 8.94
N LEU A 192 -8.28 -21.31 10.23
CA LEU A 192 -8.40 -19.99 10.85
C LEU A 192 -7.47 -18.99 10.17
N ARG A 193 -6.25 -19.40 9.83
CA ARG A 193 -5.32 -18.60 9.05
C ARG A 193 -5.87 -18.24 7.67
N ALA A 194 -6.41 -19.21 6.94
CA ALA A 194 -6.99 -18.99 5.62
C ALA A 194 -8.17 -18.01 5.68
N ILE A 195 -9.06 -18.13 6.67
CA ILE A 195 -10.19 -17.23 6.89
C ILE A 195 -9.72 -15.80 7.17
N ARG A 196 -8.71 -15.63 8.03
CA ARG A 196 -8.12 -14.31 8.33
C ARG A 196 -7.48 -13.68 7.09
N LEU A 197 -6.75 -14.47 6.30
CA LEU A 197 -6.15 -14.00 5.05
C LEU A 197 -7.20 -13.65 4.00
N ALA A 198 -8.31 -14.40 3.93
CA ALA A 198 -9.42 -14.11 3.03
C ALA A 198 -10.12 -12.79 3.40
N HIS A 199 -10.38 -12.58 4.70
CA HIS A 199 -10.89 -11.32 5.21
C HIS A 199 -9.94 -10.15 4.87
N ARG A 200 -8.64 -10.31 5.14
CA ARG A 200 -7.61 -9.31 4.80
C ARG A 200 -7.55 -9.01 3.30
N ALA A 201 -7.72 -10.03 2.44
CA ALA A 201 -7.77 -9.87 1.00
C ALA A 201 -8.92 -8.95 0.59
N CYS A 202 -10.12 -9.18 1.11
CA CYS A 202 -11.31 -8.36 0.86
C CYS A 202 -11.15 -6.91 1.33
N LEU A 203 -10.55 -6.68 2.51
CA LEU A 203 -10.18 -5.32 2.93
C LEU A 203 -9.25 -4.67 1.90
N GLY A 204 -8.25 -5.41 1.39
CA GLY A 204 -7.36 -4.96 0.33
C GLY A 204 -8.05 -4.69 -1.02
N PHE A 205 -9.20 -5.34 -1.28
CA PHE A 205 -10.09 -5.02 -2.40
C PHE A 205 -11.00 -3.81 -2.13
N GLY A 206 -10.87 -3.14 -0.99
CA GLY A 206 -11.67 -1.97 -0.60
C GLY A 206 -13.03 -2.32 0.01
N MET A 207 -13.25 -3.57 0.40
CA MET A 207 -14.51 -4.01 1.00
C MET A 207 -14.48 -3.76 2.50
N ALA A 208 -15.23 -2.79 3.00
CA ALA A 208 -15.20 -2.40 4.42
C ALA A 208 -15.75 -3.50 5.37
N GLN A 209 -16.70 -4.32 4.90
CA GLN A 209 -17.31 -5.40 5.67
C GLN A 209 -17.32 -6.71 4.86
N PRO A 210 -16.19 -7.43 4.79
CA PRO A 210 -16.07 -8.66 4.00
C PRO A 210 -16.93 -9.81 4.50
N ARG A 211 -17.70 -10.43 3.60
CA ARG A 211 -18.43 -11.69 3.83
C ARG A 211 -17.61 -12.87 3.31
N VAL A 212 -17.03 -13.64 4.23
CA VAL A 212 -16.17 -14.79 3.92
C VAL A 212 -17.00 -16.07 3.98
N ALA A 213 -17.09 -16.80 2.87
CA ALA A 213 -17.64 -18.15 2.86
C ALA A 213 -16.53 -19.18 3.00
N VAL A 214 -16.75 -20.22 3.79
CA VAL A 214 -15.83 -21.35 3.90
C VAL A 214 -16.50 -22.59 3.31
N ALA A 215 -15.88 -23.20 2.30
CA ALA A 215 -16.34 -24.45 1.72
C ALA A 215 -16.05 -25.60 2.69
N GLY A 216 -16.94 -26.59 2.72
CA GLY A 216 -16.67 -27.85 3.40
C GLY A 216 -15.61 -28.67 2.65
N LEU A 217 -14.90 -29.53 3.38
CA LEU A 217 -13.97 -30.50 2.82
C LEU A 217 -14.71 -31.63 2.12
N ASN A 218 -15.69 -32.19 2.82
CA ASN A 218 -16.44 -33.35 2.34
C ASN A 218 -17.64 -32.92 1.48
N PRO A 219 -18.16 -33.80 0.60
CA PRO A 219 -19.42 -33.54 -0.07
C PRO A 219 -20.51 -33.22 0.96
N HIS A 220 -21.36 -32.25 0.61
CA HIS A 220 -22.45 -31.77 1.48
C HIS A 220 -21.96 -31.27 2.87
N ALA A 221 -20.69 -30.86 2.97
CA ALA A 221 -20.05 -30.48 4.24
C ALA A 221 -20.20 -31.56 5.32
N GLY A 222 -20.05 -32.82 4.93
CA GLY A 222 -20.06 -33.99 5.81
C GLY A 222 -21.44 -34.58 6.09
N GLU A 223 -22.53 -33.93 5.70
CA GLU A 223 -23.93 -34.40 5.86
C GLU A 223 -24.22 -34.95 7.27
N GLY A 224 -24.04 -34.09 8.29
CA GLY A 224 -24.25 -34.46 9.69
C GLY A 224 -23.27 -35.52 10.23
N GLY A 225 -22.18 -35.79 9.49
CA GLY A 225 -21.18 -36.79 9.84
C GLY A 225 -21.22 -38.06 8.98
N LEU A 226 -22.16 -38.18 8.04
CA LEU A 226 -22.28 -39.35 7.17
C LEU A 226 -21.12 -39.47 6.16
N PHE A 227 -20.55 -38.35 5.73
CA PHE A 227 -19.51 -38.30 4.68
C PHE A 227 -18.14 -37.86 5.18
N GLY A 228 -17.93 -37.85 6.49
CA GLY A 228 -16.72 -37.34 7.13
C GLY A 228 -17.06 -36.43 8.31
N HIS A 229 -16.05 -36.10 9.11
CA HIS A 229 -16.23 -35.33 10.35
C HIS A 229 -15.42 -34.04 10.41
N GLU A 230 -14.47 -33.86 9.49
CA GLU A 230 -13.54 -32.72 9.42
C GLU A 230 -14.29 -31.38 9.34
N ASP A 231 -15.42 -31.34 8.63
CA ASP A 231 -16.28 -30.16 8.53
C ASP A 231 -16.82 -29.72 9.90
N ARG A 232 -17.26 -30.67 10.72
CA ARG A 232 -17.83 -30.43 12.05
C ARG A 232 -16.74 -30.21 13.10
N ASP A 233 -15.68 -31.02 13.04
CA ASP A 233 -14.70 -31.14 14.12
C ASP A 233 -13.51 -30.18 13.95
N ILE A 234 -13.28 -29.65 12.74
CA ILE A 234 -12.15 -28.78 12.41
C ILE A 234 -12.62 -27.44 11.81
N ILE A 235 -13.36 -27.49 10.70
CA ILE A 235 -13.71 -26.29 9.92
C ILE A 235 -14.74 -25.41 10.66
N ALA A 236 -15.83 -25.99 11.19
CA ALA A 236 -16.83 -25.24 11.94
C ALA A 236 -16.26 -24.53 13.20
N PRO A 237 -15.39 -25.16 14.01
CA PRO A 237 -14.66 -24.48 15.08
C PRO A 237 -13.80 -23.31 14.58
N ALA A 238 -13.10 -23.45 13.46
CA ALA A 238 -12.27 -22.38 12.89
C ALA A 238 -13.10 -21.16 12.47
N ILE A 239 -14.27 -21.40 11.86
CA ILE A 239 -15.25 -20.35 11.53
C ILE A 239 -15.74 -19.66 12.80
N ALA A 240 -16.09 -20.41 13.85
CA ALA A 240 -16.53 -19.83 15.11
C ALA A 240 -15.44 -18.97 15.77
N ALA A 241 -14.17 -19.40 15.72
CA ALA A 241 -13.04 -18.62 16.20
C ALA A 241 -12.86 -17.31 15.41
N ALA A 242 -12.92 -17.38 14.07
CA ALA A 242 -12.85 -16.19 13.23
C ALA A 242 -14.00 -15.20 13.50
N ARG A 243 -15.22 -15.71 13.74
CA ARG A 243 -16.37 -14.87 14.12
C ARG A 243 -16.18 -14.18 15.46
N ALA A 244 -15.54 -14.84 16.43
CA ALA A 244 -15.20 -14.22 17.71
C ALA A 244 -14.19 -13.06 17.54
N GLU A 245 -13.42 -13.05 16.45
CA GLU A 245 -12.54 -11.94 16.05
C GLU A 245 -13.25 -10.84 15.26
N GLY A 246 -14.58 -10.95 15.05
CA GLY A 246 -15.37 -9.98 14.29
C GLY A 246 -15.36 -10.20 12.78
N ILE A 247 -14.83 -11.32 12.28
CA ILE A 247 -14.89 -11.67 10.86
C ILE A 247 -16.27 -12.23 10.53
N ASP A 248 -16.94 -11.69 9.52
CA ASP A 248 -18.20 -12.25 8.99
C ASP A 248 -17.92 -13.49 8.14
N ALA A 249 -17.52 -14.58 8.82
CA ALA A 249 -17.27 -15.88 8.24
C ALA A 249 -18.49 -16.80 8.42
N THR A 250 -18.88 -17.50 7.35
CA THR A 250 -20.01 -18.45 7.36
C THR A 250 -19.65 -19.76 6.67
N GLY A 251 -20.27 -20.86 7.12
CA GLY A 251 -20.04 -22.21 6.61
C GLY A 251 -19.95 -23.24 7.75
N PRO A 252 -19.38 -24.43 7.51
CA PRO A 252 -18.91 -24.90 6.20
C PRO A 252 -20.09 -25.07 5.23
N TRP A 253 -19.94 -24.59 4.00
CA TRP A 253 -20.94 -24.71 2.94
C TRP A 253 -20.61 -25.88 2.01
N PRO A 254 -21.59 -26.64 1.52
CA PRO A 254 -21.36 -27.62 0.46
C PRO A 254 -20.63 -27.00 -0.75
N GLY A 255 -19.56 -27.64 -1.20
CA GLY A 255 -18.70 -27.10 -2.26
C GLY A 255 -19.43 -26.83 -3.58
N ASP A 256 -20.39 -27.68 -3.94
CA ASP A 256 -21.25 -27.52 -5.12
C ASP A 256 -22.21 -26.31 -5.02
N THR A 257 -22.59 -25.91 -3.81
CA THR A 257 -23.53 -24.82 -3.56
C THR A 257 -22.83 -23.47 -3.31
N VAL A 258 -21.67 -23.48 -2.65
CA VAL A 258 -21.01 -22.25 -2.20
C VAL A 258 -20.55 -21.38 -3.37
N PHE A 259 -19.98 -21.96 -4.43
CA PHE A 259 -19.50 -21.19 -5.58
C PHE A 259 -20.66 -20.62 -6.41
N MET A 260 -21.78 -21.35 -6.52
CA MET A 260 -22.99 -20.82 -7.15
C MET A 260 -23.49 -19.58 -6.41
N ARG A 261 -23.56 -19.63 -5.07
CA ARG A 261 -24.02 -18.51 -4.25
C ARG A 261 -23.04 -17.34 -4.25
N ALA A 262 -21.74 -17.62 -4.23
CA ALA A 262 -20.70 -16.60 -4.33
C ALA A 262 -20.83 -15.82 -5.65
N ARG A 263 -21.05 -16.52 -6.78
CA ARG A 263 -21.31 -15.90 -8.08
C ARG A 263 -22.56 -15.01 -8.09
N GLN A 264 -23.56 -15.34 -7.28
CA GLN A 264 -24.77 -14.54 -7.09
C GLN A 264 -24.59 -13.37 -6.10
N GLY A 265 -23.37 -13.13 -5.61
CA GLY A 265 -23.05 -12.01 -4.72
C GLY A 265 -23.40 -12.25 -3.24
N ALA A 266 -23.70 -13.50 -2.86
CA ALA A 266 -23.97 -13.84 -1.46
C ALA A 266 -22.73 -13.66 -0.57
N PHE A 267 -21.54 -13.81 -1.16
CA PHE A 267 -20.25 -13.79 -0.48
C PHE A 267 -19.23 -13.02 -1.31
N ASP A 268 -18.24 -12.42 -0.66
CA ASP A 268 -17.23 -11.61 -1.32
C ASP A 268 -15.98 -12.42 -1.69
N ILE A 269 -15.71 -13.48 -0.93
CA ILE A 269 -14.63 -14.45 -1.15
C ILE A 269 -15.02 -15.82 -0.59
N VAL A 270 -14.54 -16.88 -1.25
CA VAL A 270 -14.67 -18.27 -0.79
C VAL A 270 -13.31 -18.80 -0.36
N VAL A 271 -13.22 -19.37 0.83
CA VAL A 271 -12.10 -20.21 1.28
C VAL A 271 -12.38 -21.64 0.85
N ALA A 272 -11.56 -22.17 -0.06
CA ALA A 272 -11.61 -23.54 -0.55
C ALA A 272 -10.49 -24.37 0.07
N GLN A 273 -10.79 -25.64 0.34
CA GLN A 273 -9.98 -26.54 1.14
C GLN A 273 -8.73 -27.04 0.39
N TYR A 274 -8.86 -27.22 -0.92
CA TYR A 274 -7.79 -27.69 -1.80
C TYR A 274 -7.89 -27.08 -3.18
N HIS A 275 -6.78 -27.13 -3.92
CA HIS A 275 -6.60 -26.50 -5.23
C HIS A 275 -7.78 -26.73 -6.19
N ASP A 276 -8.10 -27.98 -6.50
CA ASP A 276 -9.12 -28.28 -7.52
C ASP A 276 -10.55 -27.92 -7.08
N GLN A 277 -10.83 -27.88 -5.77
CA GLN A 277 -12.12 -27.42 -5.26
C GLN A 277 -12.37 -25.95 -5.63
N GLY A 278 -11.35 -25.12 -5.50
CA GLY A 278 -11.45 -23.68 -5.72
C GLY A 278 -11.20 -23.23 -7.16
N LEU A 279 -10.28 -23.89 -7.86
CA LEU A 279 -9.81 -23.41 -9.16
C LEU A 279 -10.69 -23.86 -10.33
N ILE A 280 -11.31 -25.04 -10.24
CA ILE A 280 -12.26 -25.49 -11.26
C ILE A 280 -13.40 -24.47 -11.43
N PRO A 281 -14.09 -24.02 -10.37
CA PRO A 281 -15.15 -23.01 -10.48
C PRO A 281 -14.69 -21.69 -11.14
N VAL A 282 -13.49 -21.20 -10.79
CA VAL A 282 -12.98 -19.94 -11.32
C VAL A 282 -12.61 -20.08 -12.81
N LYS A 283 -11.88 -21.15 -13.17
CA LYS A 283 -11.42 -21.37 -14.55
C LYS A 283 -12.55 -21.71 -15.51
N TYR A 284 -13.58 -22.42 -15.05
CA TYR A 284 -14.74 -22.76 -15.87
C TYR A 284 -15.49 -21.52 -16.38
N LEU A 285 -15.50 -20.43 -15.61
CA LEU A 285 -16.16 -19.17 -15.99
C LEU A 285 -15.33 -18.31 -16.97
N GLY A 286 -14.05 -18.61 -17.16
CA GLY A 286 -13.18 -17.88 -18.08
C GLY A 286 -11.71 -18.10 -17.77
N VAL A 287 -11.09 -19.07 -18.45
CA VAL A 287 -9.67 -19.43 -18.29
C VAL A 287 -8.76 -18.22 -18.48
N ASP A 288 -9.10 -17.31 -19.39
CA ASP A 288 -8.25 -16.16 -19.76
C ASP A 288 -8.43 -14.94 -18.84
N GLN A 289 -9.39 -14.98 -17.91
CA GLN A 289 -9.73 -13.89 -16.99
C GLN A 289 -9.23 -14.13 -15.56
N GLY A 290 -8.74 -15.34 -15.26
CA GLY A 290 -8.17 -15.65 -13.96
C GLY A 290 -6.92 -14.80 -13.69
N VAL A 291 -6.93 -14.09 -12.56
CA VAL A 291 -5.77 -13.36 -12.05
C VAL A 291 -5.35 -13.97 -10.72
N ASN A 292 -4.08 -14.36 -10.64
CA ASN A 292 -3.48 -14.83 -9.41
C ASN A 292 -2.97 -13.65 -8.60
N ILE A 293 -3.42 -13.54 -7.36
CA ILE A 293 -3.14 -12.45 -6.43
C ILE A 293 -2.47 -13.06 -5.20
N THR A 294 -1.34 -12.49 -4.80
CA THR A 294 -0.66 -12.91 -3.57
C THR A 294 -0.97 -11.93 -2.45
N VAL A 295 -1.71 -12.41 -1.45
CA VAL A 295 -2.11 -11.63 -0.26
C VAL A 295 -1.14 -11.92 0.87
N GLY A 296 -0.88 -10.92 1.72
CA GLY A 296 0.07 -11.03 2.85
C GLY A 296 1.46 -10.50 2.55
N LEU A 297 1.73 -10.13 1.29
CA LEU A 297 2.92 -9.36 0.92
C LEU A 297 2.79 -7.89 1.34
N PRO A 298 3.91 -7.18 1.58
CA PRO A 298 3.92 -5.76 1.87
C PRO A 298 3.58 -4.88 0.64
N PHE A 299 3.27 -5.44 -0.51
CA PHE A 299 2.92 -4.73 -1.73
C PHE A 299 1.92 -5.52 -2.54
N VAL A 300 1.18 -4.85 -3.42
CA VAL A 300 0.30 -5.54 -4.38
C VAL A 300 1.14 -6.41 -5.30
N ARG A 301 0.77 -7.68 -5.43
CA ARG A 301 1.29 -8.54 -6.49
C ARG A 301 0.15 -9.27 -7.19
N THR A 302 0.09 -9.12 -8.51
CA THR A 302 -0.76 -9.91 -9.40
C THR A 302 0.09 -10.67 -10.41
N SER A 303 -0.51 -11.67 -11.04
CA SER A 303 0.14 -12.53 -12.02
C SER A 303 -0.89 -13.07 -12.98
N VAL A 304 -0.42 -13.35 -14.20
CA VAL A 304 -1.16 -14.17 -15.15
C VAL A 304 -1.36 -15.60 -14.62
N ASP A 305 -2.37 -16.29 -15.12
CA ASP A 305 -2.77 -17.64 -14.71
C ASP A 305 -2.31 -18.76 -15.67
N HIS A 306 -1.41 -18.42 -16.60
CA HIS A 306 -0.79 -19.37 -17.54
C HIS A 306 0.73 -19.45 -17.38
N GLY A 307 1.32 -20.52 -17.93
CA GLY A 307 2.77 -20.75 -17.94
C GLY A 307 3.50 -19.99 -19.06
N THR A 308 4.76 -20.33 -19.27
CA THR A 308 5.65 -19.71 -20.28
C THR A 308 5.31 -20.08 -21.73
N ALA A 309 4.45 -21.07 -21.95
CA ALA A 309 3.97 -21.52 -23.26
C ALA A 309 5.09 -21.66 -24.32
N PHE A 310 6.12 -22.43 -23.98
CA PHE A 310 7.31 -22.62 -24.82
C PHE A 310 7.00 -23.15 -26.23
N ASP A 311 5.91 -23.87 -26.39
CA ASP A 311 5.42 -24.39 -27.67
C ASP A 311 4.98 -23.30 -28.66
N ILE A 312 4.62 -22.11 -28.16
CA ILE A 312 4.21 -20.96 -28.98
C ILE A 312 5.13 -19.75 -28.84
N ALA A 313 6.18 -19.83 -28.02
CA ALA A 313 7.16 -18.76 -27.89
C ALA A 313 7.88 -18.49 -29.22
N GLY A 314 8.04 -17.22 -29.56
CA GLY A 314 8.61 -16.75 -30.82
C GLY A 314 7.65 -16.77 -32.01
N THR A 315 6.36 -17.07 -31.81
CA THR A 315 5.39 -17.19 -32.91
C THR A 315 4.49 -15.97 -33.08
N GLY A 316 4.41 -15.09 -32.09
CA GLY A 316 3.50 -13.94 -32.08
C GLY A 316 2.03 -14.31 -31.84
N ARG A 317 1.73 -15.58 -31.53
CA ARG A 317 0.36 -16.11 -31.34
C ARG A 317 -0.12 -16.08 -29.88
N ALA A 318 0.72 -15.67 -28.94
CA ALA A 318 0.33 -15.55 -27.53
C ALA A 318 -0.82 -14.54 -27.36
N ASP A 319 -1.63 -14.71 -26.32
CA ASP A 319 -2.71 -13.79 -25.95
C ASP A 319 -2.32 -12.98 -24.70
N ALA A 320 -2.40 -11.65 -24.82
CA ALA A 320 -2.08 -10.72 -23.76
C ALA A 320 -3.26 -10.40 -22.82
N ALA A 321 -4.45 -10.98 -23.03
CA ALA A 321 -5.65 -10.70 -22.24
C ALA A 321 -5.44 -10.94 -20.73
N SER A 322 -4.86 -12.09 -20.34
CA SER A 322 -4.58 -12.41 -18.94
C SER A 322 -3.63 -11.39 -18.29
N LEU A 323 -2.61 -10.92 -19.02
CA LEU A 323 -1.73 -9.84 -18.53
C LEU A 323 -2.51 -8.53 -18.36
N GLY A 324 -3.38 -8.19 -19.32
CA GLY A 324 -4.28 -7.04 -19.22
C GLY A 324 -5.14 -7.07 -17.96
N HIS A 325 -5.79 -8.20 -17.68
CA HIS A 325 -6.57 -8.41 -16.46
C HIS A 325 -5.70 -8.30 -15.19
N ALA A 326 -4.50 -8.89 -15.20
CA ALA A 326 -3.59 -8.81 -14.06
C ALA A 326 -3.14 -7.37 -13.76
N VAL A 327 -2.86 -6.57 -14.80
CA VAL A 327 -2.49 -5.15 -14.66
C VAL A 327 -3.67 -4.32 -14.14
N GLN A 328 -4.87 -4.52 -14.70
CA GLN A 328 -6.08 -3.82 -14.25
C GLN A 328 -6.41 -4.14 -12.79
N GLN A 329 -6.30 -5.42 -12.41
CA GLN A 329 -6.55 -5.86 -11.05
C GLN A 329 -5.51 -5.30 -10.08
N ALA A 330 -4.23 -5.21 -10.47
CA ALA A 330 -3.21 -4.55 -9.65
C ALA A 330 -3.51 -3.07 -9.45
N ALA A 331 -3.92 -2.36 -10.51
CA ALA A 331 -4.29 -0.95 -10.43
C ALA A 331 -5.51 -0.74 -9.52
N ALA A 332 -6.52 -1.60 -9.60
CA ALA A 332 -7.71 -1.56 -8.75
C ALA A 332 -7.35 -1.80 -7.27
N LEU A 333 -6.53 -2.81 -6.99
CA LEU A 333 -6.01 -3.10 -5.64
C LEU A 333 -5.22 -1.92 -5.06
N VAL A 334 -4.35 -1.31 -5.87
CA VAL A 334 -3.60 -0.11 -5.48
C VAL A 334 -4.52 1.06 -5.16
N ALA A 335 -5.55 1.28 -5.99
CA ALA A 335 -6.50 2.37 -5.80
C ALA A 335 -7.42 2.15 -4.59
N ALA A 336 -7.72 0.90 -4.25
CA ALA A 336 -8.54 0.52 -3.10
C ALA A 336 -7.78 0.57 -1.77
N GLN A 337 -6.44 0.57 -1.79
CA GLN A 337 -5.65 0.70 -0.56
C GLN A 337 -5.79 2.10 0.03
N PRO A 338 -5.99 2.21 1.36
CA PRO A 338 -5.98 3.50 2.02
C PRO A 338 -4.63 4.19 1.76
N ALA A 339 -4.68 5.48 1.41
CA ALA A 339 -3.47 6.25 1.16
C ALA A 339 -2.60 6.22 2.43
N LEU A 340 -1.35 5.78 2.28
CA LEU A 340 -0.41 5.75 3.40
C LEU A 340 -0.21 7.17 3.96
N PRO A 341 -0.31 7.37 5.29
CA PRO A 341 -0.11 8.69 5.88
C PRO A 341 1.32 9.17 5.63
N ASP A 342 1.52 10.30 4.96
CA ASP A 342 2.86 10.89 4.84
C ASP A 342 3.38 11.34 6.22
N PHE A 343 4.68 11.61 6.36
CA PHE A 343 5.19 12.22 7.59
C PHE A 343 5.92 13.51 7.31
N ILE A 344 5.77 14.46 8.24
CA ILE A 344 6.46 15.73 8.25
C ILE A 344 7.59 15.59 9.26
N PHE A 345 8.83 15.64 8.78
CA PHE A 345 9.98 15.67 9.67
C PHE A 345 10.15 17.08 10.22
N MET A 346 9.88 17.24 11.51
CA MET A 346 10.04 18.50 12.22
C MET A 346 11.49 18.63 12.67
N LEU A 347 12.23 19.60 12.13
CA LEU A 347 13.57 20.03 12.57
C LEU A 347 13.52 20.75 13.93
N THR A 348 12.85 20.11 14.90
CA THR A 348 12.51 20.72 16.18
C THR A 348 12.74 19.77 17.34
N ARG A 349 13.16 20.35 18.47
CA ARG A 349 13.34 19.68 19.75
C ARG A 349 12.73 20.55 20.85
N HIS A 350 11.93 19.96 21.72
CA HIS A 350 11.23 20.67 22.82
C HIS A 350 10.48 21.93 22.34
N ASP A 351 9.68 21.77 21.28
CA ASP A 351 8.90 22.85 20.67
C ASP A 351 9.74 24.05 20.14
N ARG A 352 11.02 23.84 19.79
CA ARG A 352 11.87 24.87 19.15
C ARG A 352 12.62 24.31 17.96
N THR A 353 12.85 25.11 16.93
CA THR A 353 13.73 24.76 15.81
C THR A 353 15.15 24.54 16.32
N ILE A 354 15.78 23.43 15.92
CA ILE A 354 17.13 23.05 16.37
C ILE A 354 18.19 23.98 15.77
N ALA A 355 19.27 24.24 16.53
CA ALA A 355 20.32 25.16 16.12
C ALA A 355 21.07 24.68 14.85
N ASP A 356 21.20 23.37 14.68
CA ASP A 356 21.87 22.68 13.58
C ASP A 356 20.93 22.30 12.42
N ALA A 357 19.74 22.91 12.33
CA ALA A 357 18.71 22.52 11.36
C ALA A 357 19.21 22.56 9.89
N LEU A 358 20.02 23.57 9.54
CA LEU A 358 20.64 23.70 8.22
C LEU A 358 21.69 22.61 7.96
N GLU A 359 22.42 22.18 9.00
CA GLU A 359 23.44 21.13 8.89
C GLU A 359 22.81 19.73 8.72
N GLN A 360 21.65 19.50 9.34
CA GLN A 360 20.91 18.23 9.23
C GLN A 360 20.16 18.07 7.90
N LEU A 361 19.77 19.18 7.25
CA LEU A 361 18.91 19.17 6.07
C LEU A 361 19.43 18.28 4.91
N PRO A 362 20.72 18.26 4.54
CA PRO A 362 21.22 17.35 3.52
C PRO A 362 20.97 15.87 3.82
N ALA A 363 21.15 15.44 5.08
CA ALA A 363 20.90 14.07 5.49
C ALA A 363 19.40 13.72 5.42
N VAL A 364 18.53 14.67 5.78
CA VAL A 364 17.07 14.54 5.68
C VAL A 364 16.64 14.36 4.23
N LEU A 365 17.14 15.18 3.32
CA LEU A 365 16.86 15.09 1.88
C LEU A 365 17.42 13.80 1.27
N ALA A 366 18.63 13.38 1.68
CA ALA A 366 19.25 12.11 1.26
C ALA A 366 18.52 10.87 1.82
N ALA A 367 17.76 11.01 2.91
CA ALA A 367 16.82 9.99 3.37
C ALA A 367 15.54 9.94 2.50
N GLY A 368 15.36 10.86 1.56
CA GLY A 368 14.19 10.93 0.69
C GLY A 368 12.98 11.61 1.33
N VAL A 369 13.17 12.33 2.45
CA VAL A 369 12.08 13.09 3.10
C VAL A 369 11.74 14.32 2.26
N ARG A 370 10.44 14.52 1.99
CA ARG A 370 9.92 15.61 1.15
C ARG A 370 8.96 16.56 1.87
N HIS A 371 8.65 16.29 3.13
CA HIS A 371 7.84 17.16 3.98
C HIS A 371 8.67 17.50 5.22
N ILE A 372 9.11 18.76 5.30
CA ILE A 372 10.06 19.20 6.32
C ILE A 372 9.47 20.42 7.01
N GLY A 373 9.33 20.34 8.33
CA GLY A 373 8.77 21.39 9.14
C GLY A 373 9.73 21.97 10.14
N PHE A 374 9.46 23.19 10.57
CA PHE A 374 10.17 23.89 11.62
C PHE A 374 9.20 24.85 12.32
N LYS A 375 9.67 25.51 13.37
CA LYS A 375 8.91 26.53 14.11
C LYS A 375 9.56 27.89 13.90
N ASP A 376 8.78 28.95 14.11
CA ASP A 376 9.25 30.34 14.06
C ASP A 376 10.13 30.72 15.26
N ILE A 377 10.18 29.87 16.29
CA ILE A 377 11.07 30.00 17.45
C ILE A 377 12.26 29.03 17.39
N GLY A 378 13.39 29.43 17.96
CA GLY A 378 14.60 28.61 18.09
C GLY A 378 15.78 29.09 17.25
N LEU A 379 15.50 29.66 16.07
CA LEU A 379 16.52 30.24 15.18
C LEU A 379 16.26 31.73 14.92
N PRO A 380 17.33 32.54 14.69
CA PRO A 380 17.21 33.88 14.17
C PRO A 380 16.49 33.93 12.82
N TRP A 381 15.81 35.04 12.52
CA TRP A 381 15.07 35.23 11.27
C TRP A 381 15.87 34.97 9.99
N PRO A 382 17.13 35.45 9.85
CA PRO A 382 17.94 35.15 8.66
C PRO A 382 18.19 33.65 8.46
N ASP A 383 18.27 32.88 9.55
CA ASP A 383 18.56 31.45 9.51
C ASP A 383 17.31 30.65 9.14
N LEU A 384 16.15 31.07 9.66
CA LEU A 384 14.85 30.53 9.24
C LEU A 384 14.61 30.76 7.74
N ARG A 385 14.99 31.93 7.21
CA ARG A 385 14.88 32.22 5.78
C ARG A 385 15.79 31.31 4.95
N ARG A 386 17.07 31.20 5.34
CA ARG A 386 18.01 30.28 4.68
C ARG A 386 17.52 28.84 4.71
N LEU A 387 16.93 28.40 5.83
CA LEU A 387 16.39 27.06 5.98
C LEU A 387 15.20 26.82 5.02
N ALA A 388 14.24 27.74 4.96
CA ALA A 388 13.10 27.65 4.05
C ALA A 388 13.54 27.58 2.58
N ASP A 389 14.47 28.45 2.17
CA ASP A 389 15.01 28.49 0.81
C ASP A 389 15.76 27.18 0.47
N ALA A 390 16.54 26.64 1.41
CA ALA A 390 17.26 25.37 1.22
C ALA A 390 16.32 24.16 1.10
N ILE A 391 15.22 24.13 1.87
CA ILE A 391 14.18 23.09 1.75
C ILE A 391 13.57 23.10 0.35
N HIS A 392 13.22 24.29 -0.17
CA HIS A 392 12.66 24.43 -1.52
C HIS A 392 13.66 24.05 -2.62
N ALA A 393 14.92 24.49 -2.50
CA ALA A 393 15.98 24.13 -3.44
C ALA A 393 16.22 22.61 -3.47
N GLY A 394 16.02 21.93 -2.33
CA GLY A 394 16.03 20.48 -2.23
C GLY A 394 14.83 19.77 -2.84
N GLY A 395 13.83 20.49 -3.37
CA GLY A 395 12.59 19.94 -3.91
C GLY A 395 11.68 19.35 -2.83
N ALA A 396 11.69 19.92 -1.63
CA ALA A 396 10.82 19.52 -0.51
C ALA A 396 9.81 20.60 -0.15
N GLN A 397 8.68 20.17 0.42
CA GLN A 397 7.63 21.02 0.94
C GLN A 397 7.99 21.49 2.36
N SER A 398 7.99 22.81 2.57
CA SER A 398 8.22 23.44 3.87
C SER A 398 6.92 23.61 4.66
N TYR A 399 7.03 23.47 5.98
CA TYR A 399 5.97 23.65 6.97
C TYR A 399 6.45 24.56 8.10
N LEU A 400 5.60 25.51 8.52
CA LEU A 400 5.81 26.28 9.74
C LEU A 400 4.72 25.92 10.75
N GLU A 401 5.11 25.37 11.91
CA GLU A 401 4.18 25.10 13.01
C GLU A 401 4.14 26.30 13.97
N VAL A 402 2.93 26.77 14.27
CA VAL A 402 2.67 27.91 15.13
C VAL A 402 2.83 27.52 16.60
N VAL A 403 3.59 28.33 17.34
CA VAL A 403 3.63 28.28 18.81
C VAL A 403 3.10 29.60 19.37
N SER A 404 1.78 29.71 19.50
CA SER A 404 1.11 30.91 20.01
C SER A 404 0.15 30.59 21.16
N GLN A 405 0.04 31.52 22.11
CA GLN A 405 -0.95 31.46 23.20
C GLN A 405 -2.01 32.55 23.04
N ASP A 406 -1.70 33.61 22.31
CA ASP A 406 -2.55 34.79 22.10
C ASP A 406 -2.70 35.08 20.59
N GLU A 407 -3.66 35.95 20.26
CA GLU A 407 -3.98 36.26 18.88
C GLU A 407 -2.85 37.01 18.17
N ALA A 408 -2.16 37.91 18.87
CA ALA A 408 -1.11 38.72 18.28
C ALA A 408 0.09 37.87 17.86
N SER A 409 0.48 36.89 18.70
CA SER A 409 1.54 35.92 18.37
C SER A 409 1.14 35.01 17.21
N GLU A 410 -0.10 34.53 17.16
CA GLU A 410 -0.61 33.70 16.05
C GLU A 410 -0.58 34.44 14.70
N LEU A 411 -1.03 35.70 14.69
CA LEU A 411 -0.96 36.56 13.50
C LEU A 411 0.50 36.89 13.12
N ALA A 412 1.42 36.98 14.09
CA ALA A 412 2.84 37.16 13.82
C ALA A 412 3.45 35.93 13.14
N SER A 413 3.14 34.73 13.61
CA SER A 413 3.56 33.47 12.96
C SER A 413 2.98 33.32 11.55
N ALA A 414 1.73 33.71 11.33
CA ALA A 414 1.12 33.72 10.00
C ALA A 414 1.83 34.68 9.04
N ARG A 415 2.17 35.90 9.50
CA ARG A 415 2.99 36.85 8.71
C ARG A 415 4.40 36.31 8.47
N ALA A 416 4.98 35.62 9.45
CA ALA A 416 6.28 34.98 9.32
C ALA A 416 6.26 33.90 8.22
N ALA A 417 5.24 33.04 8.20
CA ALA A 417 5.05 32.02 7.19
C ALA A 417 4.98 32.61 5.77
N LEU A 418 4.18 33.66 5.58
CA LEU A 418 4.08 34.38 4.31
C LEU A 418 5.43 34.97 3.91
N ALA A 419 6.11 35.64 4.84
CA ALA A 419 7.38 36.28 4.56
C ALA A 419 8.46 35.25 4.18
N LEU A 420 8.54 34.12 4.89
CA LEU A 420 9.45 33.01 4.60
C LEU A 420 9.10 32.25 3.30
N GLY A 421 7.89 32.44 2.79
CA GLY A 421 7.40 31.72 1.60
C GLY A 421 7.19 30.23 1.86
N VAL A 422 6.91 29.81 3.10
CA VAL A 422 6.62 28.41 3.38
C VAL A 422 5.32 28.00 2.68
N GLY A 423 5.14 26.71 2.36
CA GLY A 423 3.93 26.31 1.66
C GLY A 423 2.79 25.82 2.56
N VAL A 424 3.06 25.50 3.83
CA VAL A 424 2.00 25.15 4.80
C VAL A 424 2.26 25.81 6.17
N LEU A 425 1.23 26.44 6.72
CA LEU A 425 1.13 26.89 8.10
C LEU A 425 0.30 25.88 8.89
N MET A 426 0.83 25.40 10.01
CA MET A 426 0.20 24.38 10.87
C MET A 426 -0.01 24.89 12.29
N GLY A 427 -1.07 24.40 12.93
CA GLY A 427 -1.46 24.81 14.28
C GLY A 427 -2.17 26.16 14.30
N GLY A 428 -2.35 26.70 15.51
CA GLY A 428 -3.17 27.89 15.75
C GLY A 428 -4.61 27.53 16.15
N THR A 429 -5.22 28.41 16.95
CA THR A 429 -6.55 28.18 17.55
C THR A 429 -7.59 29.20 17.08
N ARG A 430 -7.19 30.19 16.29
CA ARG A 430 -8.03 31.31 15.84
C ARG A 430 -8.02 31.42 14.31
N PRO A 431 -8.51 30.40 13.59
CA PRO A 431 -8.47 30.40 12.14
C PRO A 431 -9.16 31.62 11.52
N GLU A 432 -10.25 32.11 12.12
CA GLU A 432 -10.98 33.28 11.64
C GLU A 432 -10.14 34.57 11.67
N ALA A 433 -9.17 34.69 12.59
CA ALA A 433 -8.26 35.82 12.65
C ALA A 433 -7.12 35.69 11.61
N VAL A 434 -6.65 34.47 11.37
CA VAL A 434 -5.53 34.19 10.45
C VAL A 434 -5.97 34.23 8.98
N LEU A 435 -7.14 33.67 8.65
CA LEU A 435 -7.61 33.49 7.27
C LEU A 435 -7.65 34.79 6.43
N PRO A 436 -8.07 35.96 6.96
CA PRO A 436 -7.99 37.23 6.23
C PRO A 436 -6.58 37.59 5.76
N LEU A 437 -5.53 37.24 6.52
CA LEU A 437 -4.14 37.50 6.15
C LEU A 437 -3.65 36.58 5.02
N LEU A 438 -4.21 35.37 4.93
CA LEU A 438 -3.75 34.35 3.97
C LEU A 438 -4.47 34.45 2.62
N ARG A 439 -5.53 35.26 2.52
CA ARG A 439 -6.36 35.38 1.32
C ARG A 439 -5.52 35.79 0.12
N GLY A 440 -5.62 35.02 -0.96
CA GLY A 440 -4.88 35.26 -2.22
C GLY A 440 -3.41 34.84 -2.18
N SER A 441 -2.93 34.31 -1.05
CA SER A 441 -1.59 33.71 -0.96
C SER A 441 -1.63 32.22 -1.36
N PRO A 442 -0.50 31.65 -1.81
CA PRO A 442 -0.38 30.20 -2.06
C PRO A 442 -0.20 29.38 -0.77
N LEU A 443 -0.13 30.02 0.40
CA LEU A 443 0.11 29.37 1.69
C LEU A 443 -1.12 28.56 2.10
N ARG A 444 -0.93 27.27 2.34
CA ARG A 444 -1.99 26.40 2.86
C ARG A 444 -2.05 26.49 4.38
N TYR A 445 -3.23 26.33 4.96
CA TYR A 445 -3.44 26.49 6.40
C TYR A 445 -4.16 25.31 7.04
N TYR A 446 -3.55 24.79 8.12
CA TYR A 446 -3.90 23.57 8.84
C TYR A 446 -4.05 23.92 10.35
N PRO A 447 -5.15 24.59 10.76
CA PRO A 447 -5.40 24.94 12.16
C PRO A 447 -5.64 23.72 13.05
N PHE A 448 -5.55 23.91 14.37
CA PHE A 448 -5.84 22.84 15.32
C PHE A 448 -7.32 22.45 15.32
N ALA A 449 -7.60 21.14 15.35
CA ALA A 449 -8.93 20.59 15.57
C ALA A 449 -9.20 20.37 17.07
N GLY A 450 -10.23 21.04 17.60
CA GLY A 450 -10.66 20.92 19.00
C GLY A 450 -10.20 22.06 19.90
N ALA A 451 -10.38 21.91 21.21
CA ALA A 451 -9.97 22.93 22.19
C ALA A 451 -8.52 22.68 22.61
N VAL A 452 -7.59 23.50 22.11
CA VAL A 452 -6.16 23.38 22.42
C VAL A 452 -5.74 24.49 23.38
N VAL A 453 -5.10 24.12 24.49
CA VAL A 453 -4.70 25.06 25.54
C VAL A 453 -3.27 24.83 26.02
N GLY A 454 -2.68 25.89 26.57
CA GLY A 454 -1.38 25.85 27.23
C GLY A 454 -0.17 25.72 26.30
N HIS A 455 1.01 25.69 26.91
CA HIS A 455 2.27 25.33 26.27
C HIS A 455 3.10 24.45 27.22
N PRO A 456 3.44 23.21 26.87
CA PRO A 456 3.15 22.54 25.59
C PRO A 456 1.64 22.40 25.34
N SER A 457 1.22 22.53 24.08
CA SER A 457 -0.19 22.54 23.69
C SER A 457 -0.86 21.19 23.96
N VAL A 458 -2.00 21.21 24.64
CA VAL A 458 -2.79 20.02 25.00
C VAL A 458 -4.19 20.11 24.39
N LEU A 459 -4.66 19.02 23.77
CA LEU A 459 -6.01 18.90 23.21
C LEU A 459 -6.98 18.43 24.30
N GLN A 460 -8.06 19.19 24.51
CA GLN A 460 -9.09 18.94 25.52
C GLN A 460 -10.47 18.72 24.88
N GLY A 461 -11.41 18.23 25.70
CA GLY A 461 -12.80 17.97 25.31
C GLY A 461 -13.07 16.49 25.08
N THR A 462 -14.33 16.15 24.78
CA THR A 462 -14.70 14.78 24.39
C THR A 462 -14.37 14.54 22.91
N VAL A 463 -14.28 13.26 22.50
CA VAL A 463 -14.12 12.91 21.07
C VAL A 463 -15.23 13.56 20.21
N GLN A 464 -16.46 13.62 20.71
CA GLN A 464 -17.59 14.23 20.02
C GLN A 464 -17.40 15.74 19.83
N ASP A 465 -16.93 16.45 20.86
CA ASP A 465 -16.64 17.89 20.78
C ASP A 465 -15.52 18.19 19.78
N ILE A 466 -14.48 17.35 19.78
CA ILE A 466 -13.35 17.49 18.86
C ILE A 466 -13.81 17.26 17.41
N VAL A 467 -14.63 16.24 17.15
CA VAL A 467 -15.21 15.98 15.82
C VAL A 467 -16.11 17.13 15.37
N ALA A 468 -16.96 17.66 16.25
CA ALA A 468 -17.80 18.82 15.94
C ALA A 468 -16.95 20.05 15.61
N SER A 469 -15.84 20.27 16.34
CA SER A 469 -14.89 21.33 16.04
C SER A 469 -14.16 21.11 14.72
N ALA A 470 -13.72 19.90 14.43
CA ALA A 470 -13.06 19.55 13.17
C ALA A 470 -13.95 19.89 11.97
N ARG A 471 -15.23 19.50 12.00
CA ARG A 471 -16.22 19.84 10.95
C ARG A 471 -16.37 21.35 10.76
N ARG A 472 -16.54 22.09 11.85
CA ARG A 472 -16.70 23.55 11.82
C ARG A 472 -15.48 24.24 11.19
N ILE A 473 -14.28 23.88 11.64
CA ILE A 473 -13.03 24.49 11.17
C ILE A 473 -12.74 24.09 9.72
N ALA A 474 -12.94 22.80 9.37
CA ALA A 474 -12.76 22.33 8.01
C ALA A 474 -13.74 22.98 7.02
N ALA A 475 -14.92 23.44 7.46
CA ALA A 475 -15.88 24.14 6.61
C ALA A 475 -15.47 25.58 6.27
N LEU A 476 -14.50 26.17 6.97
CA LEU A 476 -14.03 27.52 6.69
C LEU A 476 -13.31 27.60 5.33
N ASP A 477 -13.63 28.64 4.56
CA ASP A 477 -12.94 28.95 3.30
C ASP A 477 -11.48 29.37 3.58
N GLY A 478 -10.54 28.86 2.79
CA GLY A 478 -9.10 29.03 3.00
C GLY A 478 -8.45 28.08 4.03
N VAL A 479 -9.22 27.24 4.73
CA VAL A 479 -8.66 26.09 5.47
C VAL A 479 -8.40 24.94 4.49
N HIS A 480 -7.20 24.37 4.52
CA HIS A 480 -6.75 23.37 3.54
C HIS A 480 -6.55 21.97 4.14
N GLY A 481 -6.58 21.86 5.47
CA GLY A 481 -6.37 20.65 6.25
C GLY A 481 -6.57 20.96 7.72
N LEU A 482 -6.35 19.97 8.58
CA LEU A 482 -6.39 20.11 10.03
C LEU A 482 -5.12 19.56 10.66
N ASP A 483 -4.70 20.17 11.76
CA ASP A 483 -3.69 19.65 12.67
C ASP A 483 -4.39 19.08 13.91
N LEU A 484 -4.19 17.79 14.19
CA LEU A 484 -4.83 17.07 15.29
C LEU A 484 -3.76 16.64 16.30
N LEU A 485 -3.73 17.27 17.47
CA LEU A 485 -2.85 16.94 18.59
C LEU A 485 -3.28 15.65 19.33
N ALA A 486 -3.56 14.57 18.60
CA ALA A 486 -4.13 13.33 19.13
C ALA A 486 -3.28 12.69 20.23
N TYR A 487 -1.94 12.77 20.13
CA TYR A 487 -1.04 12.22 21.15
C TYR A 487 -0.65 13.21 22.26
N ARG A 488 -1.20 14.43 22.22
CA ARG A 488 -1.29 15.36 23.37
C ARG A 488 -2.75 15.56 23.80
N PHE A 489 -3.59 14.54 23.61
CA PHE A 489 -4.97 14.52 24.08
C PHE A 489 -5.04 14.29 25.59
N ALA A 490 -5.82 15.10 26.30
CA ALA A 490 -5.99 15.01 27.75
C ALA A 490 -6.95 13.90 28.21
N GLY A 491 -7.69 13.27 27.28
CA GLY A 491 -8.55 12.13 27.58
C GLY A 491 -7.76 10.83 27.71
N ASP A 492 -8.47 9.70 27.67
CA ASP A 492 -7.84 8.38 27.79
C ASP A 492 -6.93 8.09 26.59
N ALA A 493 -5.69 7.69 26.87
CA ALA A 493 -4.73 7.30 25.83
C ALA A 493 -5.23 6.12 24.98
N GLY A 494 -6.08 5.25 25.53
CA GLY A 494 -6.76 4.17 24.81
C GLY A 494 -7.76 4.65 23.76
N GLU A 495 -8.28 5.88 23.88
CA GLU A 495 -9.23 6.47 22.92
C GLU A 495 -8.56 7.09 21.71
N VAL A 496 -7.23 7.31 21.74
CA VAL A 496 -6.52 8.04 20.67
C VAL A 496 -6.72 7.44 19.27
N PRO A 497 -6.63 6.12 19.05
CA PRO A 497 -6.92 5.54 17.73
C PRO A 497 -8.35 5.82 17.25
N ALA A 498 -9.34 5.72 18.15
CA ALA A 498 -10.74 6.02 17.84
C ALA A 498 -10.96 7.51 17.56
N LEU A 499 -10.28 8.39 18.29
CA LEU A 499 -10.29 9.84 18.05
C LEU A 499 -9.76 10.17 16.64
N ILE A 500 -8.62 9.60 16.25
CA ILE A 500 -8.05 9.83 14.90
C ILE A 500 -9.05 9.40 13.83
N ALA A 501 -9.58 8.17 13.93
CA ALA A 501 -10.54 7.63 12.98
C ALA A 501 -11.82 8.49 12.89
N ALA A 502 -12.37 8.91 14.04
CA ALA A 502 -13.58 9.71 14.10
C ALA A 502 -13.40 11.09 13.47
N VAL A 503 -12.26 11.74 13.68
CA VAL A 503 -11.97 13.05 13.07
C VAL A 503 -11.75 12.91 11.57
N CYS A 504 -10.95 11.94 11.11
CA CYS A 504 -10.68 11.75 9.69
C CYS A 504 -11.93 11.35 8.91
N ALA A 505 -12.81 10.51 9.47
CA ALA A 505 -14.09 10.15 8.85
C ALA A 505 -15.09 11.31 8.81
N ALA A 506 -14.89 12.36 9.62
CA ALA A 506 -15.83 13.47 9.73
C ALA A 506 -15.56 14.63 8.76
N VAL A 507 -14.40 14.64 8.07
CA VAL A 507 -13.98 15.74 7.19
C VAL A 507 -13.36 15.22 5.89
N ASP A 508 -13.60 15.90 4.78
CA ASP A 508 -13.02 15.55 3.47
C ASP A 508 -11.64 16.19 3.24
N LYS A 509 -11.13 16.94 4.21
CA LYS A 509 -9.84 17.65 4.15
C LYS A 509 -8.74 16.82 4.87
N PRO A 510 -7.48 16.92 4.44
CA PRO A 510 -6.38 16.15 5.04
C PRO A 510 -6.19 16.48 6.52
N VAL A 511 -6.13 15.45 7.36
CA VAL A 511 -5.83 15.55 8.80
C VAL A 511 -4.39 15.11 9.04
N VAL A 512 -3.61 15.94 9.74
CA VAL A 512 -2.24 15.62 10.17
C VAL A 512 -2.24 15.36 11.66
N VAL A 513 -1.77 14.18 12.08
CA VAL A 513 -1.70 13.81 13.49
C VAL A 513 -0.37 14.27 14.10
N ALA A 514 -0.45 15.00 15.20
CA ALA A 514 0.70 15.53 15.93
C ALA A 514 0.68 15.10 17.41
N GLY A 515 1.77 15.43 18.12
CA GLY A 515 1.89 15.20 19.56
C GLY A 515 2.84 14.08 19.99
N SER A 516 4.02 13.99 19.37
CA SER A 516 5.10 13.02 19.73
C SER A 516 4.87 11.60 19.22
N ILE A 517 4.75 11.42 17.90
CA ILE A 517 4.82 10.07 17.32
C ILE A 517 6.25 9.54 17.44
N ASP A 518 6.43 8.49 18.24
CA ASP A 518 7.75 8.03 18.73
C ASP A 518 8.00 6.53 18.55
N ARG A 519 7.02 5.77 18.04
CA ARG A 519 7.09 4.32 17.88
C ARG A 519 6.17 3.81 16.77
N ALA A 520 6.40 2.56 16.35
CA ALA A 520 5.69 1.91 15.25
C ALA A 520 4.17 1.83 15.48
N GLU A 521 3.74 1.54 16.71
CA GLU A 521 2.32 1.38 17.06
C GLU A 521 1.54 2.68 16.84
N ARG A 522 2.16 3.84 17.10
CA ARG A 522 1.53 5.13 16.86
C ARG A 522 1.37 5.43 15.38
N ILE A 523 2.37 5.06 14.55
CA ILE A 523 2.29 5.18 13.09
C ILE A 523 1.20 4.26 12.53
N ALA A 524 1.07 3.04 13.06
CA ALA A 524 0.00 2.11 12.73
C ALA A 524 -1.39 2.68 13.04
N ALA A 525 -1.59 3.26 14.22
CA ALA A 525 -2.85 3.89 14.58
C ALA A 525 -3.21 5.10 13.70
N VAL A 526 -2.22 5.92 13.31
CA VAL A 526 -2.43 7.03 12.36
C VAL A 526 -2.90 6.50 10.99
N ALA A 527 -2.25 5.46 10.48
CA ALA A 527 -2.62 4.85 9.21
C ALA A 527 -4.02 4.22 9.27
N ALA A 528 -4.32 3.49 10.34
CA ALA A 528 -5.63 2.88 10.55
C ALA A 528 -6.76 3.89 10.72
N GLY A 529 -6.45 5.05 11.31
CA GLY A 529 -7.40 6.16 11.44
C GLY A 529 -7.65 6.93 10.13
N GLY A 530 -6.96 6.62 9.03
CA GLY A 530 -7.15 7.29 7.75
C GLY A 530 -6.58 8.72 7.68
N ALA A 531 -5.64 9.07 8.57
CA ALA A 531 -5.01 10.37 8.54
C ALA A 531 -4.15 10.56 7.28
N ALA A 532 -4.09 11.79 6.78
CA ALA A 532 -3.27 12.13 5.61
C ALA A 532 -1.77 12.13 5.93
N GLY A 533 -1.43 12.28 7.21
CA GLY A 533 -0.07 12.12 7.69
C GLY A 533 0.14 12.45 9.16
N PHE A 534 1.40 12.53 9.58
CA PHE A 534 1.77 12.83 10.95
C PHE A 534 3.07 13.63 11.10
N THR A 535 3.28 14.26 12.24
CA THR A 535 4.54 14.94 12.57
C THR A 535 5.47 14.05 13.41
N VAL A 536 6.77 14.10 13.11
CA VAL A 536 7.82 13.44 13.88
C VAL A 536 9.05 14.34 13.90
N GLY A 537 9.64 14.56 15.08
CA GLY A 537 10.80 15.43 15.22
C GLY A 537 11.78 14.89 16.26
N THR A 538 11.57 15.27 17.52
CA THR A 538 12.43 14.89 18.66
C THR A 538 12.72 13.39 18.71
N ALA A 539 11.70 12.53 18.58
CA ALA A 539 11.89 11.08 18.64
C ALA A 539 12.84 10.54 17.55
N ALA A 540 12.75 11.07 16.32
CA ALA A 540 13.66 10.66 15.24
C ALA A 540 15.08 11.23 15.43
N LEU A 541 15.20 12.45 15.96
CA LEU A 541 16.48 13.05 16.33
C LEU A 541 17.15 12.30 17.50
N ASP A 542 16.37 11.69 18.39
CA ASP A 542 16.82 10.96 19.58
C ASP A 542 17.06 9.47 19.36
N GLY A 543 16.86 8.98 18.15
CA GLY A 543 17.17 7.59 17.85
C GLY A 543 16.07 6.60 18.22
N ALA A 544 14.82 7.04 18.42
CA ALA A 544 13.73 6.20 18.91
C ALA A 544 13.28 5.08 17.93
N PHE A 545 13.63 5.17 16.66
CA PHE A 545 13.27 4.19 15.63
C PHE A 545 14.47 3.30 15.29
N ALA A 546 14.37 1.98 15.44
CA ALA A 546 15.50 1.09 15.19
C ALA A 546 15.99 1.14 13.72
N ALA A 547 17.27 1.41 13.49
CA ALA A 547 17.89 1.32 12.17
C ALA A 547 18.20 -0.15 11.86
N GLY A 548 17.45 -0.76 10.93
CA GLY A 548 17.49 -2.20 10.68
C GLY A 548 18.68 -2.74 9.87
N ALA A 549 19.66 -1.93 9.48
CA ALA A 549 20.80 -2.40 8.67
C ALA A 549 22.15 -1.75 9.05
N PRO A 550 23.28 -2.50 8.94
CA PRO A 550 24.62 -1.96 9.15
C PRO A 550 24.93 -0.80 8.20
N GLY A 551 25.50 0.30 8.71
CA GLY A 551 25.82 1.50 7.93
C GLY A 551 24.70 2.53 7.82
N LEU A 552 23.57 2.34 8.52
CA LEU A 552 22.47 3.31 8.64
C LEU A 552 22.39 3.91 10.05
N GLU A 553 23.53 4.33 10.60
CA GLU A 553 23.57 5.00 11.91
C GLU A 553 23.16 6.48 11.79
N GLY A 554 22.62 7.05 12.86
CA GLY A 554 22.21 8.46 12.92
C GLY A 554 20.88 8.78 12.21
N LEU A 555 20.64 10.08 11.97
CA LEU A 555 19.34 10.61 11.55
C LEU A 555 18.83 10.01 10.22
N GLN A 556 19.70 9.77 9.25
CA GLN A 556 19.31 9.20 7.96
C GLN A 556 18.70 7.79 8.13
N GLY A 557 19.27 6.98 9.02
CA GLY A 557 18.75 5.65 9.33
C GLY A 557 17.39 5.70 10.01
N GLN A 558 17.22 6.62 10.97
CA GLN A 558 15.95 6.87 11.66
C GLN A 558 14.83 7.23 10.67
N LEU A 559 15.10 8.14 9.75
CA LEU A 559 14.13 8.60 8.76
C LEU A 559 13.73 7.49 7.78
N ARG A 560 14.69 6.64 7.37
CA ARG A 560 14.39 5.45 6.55
C ARG A 560 13.59 4.40 7.31
N ALA A 561 13.86 4.21 8.60
CA ALA A 561 13.08 3.31 9.45
C ALA A 561 11.62 3.79 9.55
N ILE A 562 11.38 5.09 9.73
CA ILE A 562 10.03 5.68 9.73
C ILE A 562 9.32 5.45 8.38
N GLN A 563 10.02 5.62 7.26
CA GLN A 563 9.46 5.33 5.92
C GLN A 563 9.03 3.86 5.78
N ALA A 564 9.84 2.92 6.26
CA ALA A 564 9.53 1.50 6.24
C ALA A 564 8.36 1.14 7.17
N LEU A 565 8.32 1.73 8.37
CA LEU A 565 7.22 1.56 9.31
C LEU A 565 5.91 2.11 8.76
N ARG A 566 5.93 3.29 8.13
CA ARG A 566 4.78 3.86 7.42
C ARG A 566 4.25 2.89 6.38
N ALA A 567 5.14 2.39 5.51
CA ALA A 567 4.75 1.44 4.48
C ALA A 567 4.01 0.25 5.10
N THR A 568 4.51 -0.26 6.24
CA THR A 568 3.93 -1.42 6.95
C THR A 568 2.63 -1.10 7.67
N ALA A 569 2.50 0.09 8.24
CA ALA A 569 1.35 0.55 9.01
C ALA A 569 0.03 0.57 8.22
N GLY A 570 0.03 1.07 6.97
CA GLY A 570 -1.19 1.05 6.15
C GLY A 570 -1.63 -0.34 5.69
N ARG A 571 -0.85 -1.38 6.02
CA ARG A 571 -1.12 -2.78 5.63
C ARG A 571 -1.68 -3.62 6.79
N LEU A 572 -1.54 -3.16 8.03
CA LEU A 572 -2.11 -3.77 9.25
C LEU A 572 -3.42 -3.10 9.70
N ALA A 573 -3.75 -1.96 9.10
CA ALA A 573 -4.96 -1.20 9.35
C ALA A 573 -6.23 -1.95 8.88
N GLY A 574 -6.80 -2.81 9.73
CA GLY A 574 -8.23 -3.12 9.65
C GLY A 574 -9.06 -1.96 10.20
N PRO A 575 -10.32 -1.79 9.80
CA PRO A 575 -11.17 -0.74 10.36
C PRO A 575 -11.34 -0.96 11.87
N LEU A 576 -10.95 0.03 12.67
CA LEU A 576 -11.40 0.14 14.06
C LEU A 576 -12.91 0.41 14.01
N THR A 577 -13.71 -0.59 14.37
CA THR A 577 -15.16 -0.42 14.51
C THR A 577 -15.42 0.64 15.57
N ALA A 578 -15.98 1.78 15.16
CA ALA A 578 -16.49 2.78 16.07
C ALA A 578 -17.68 2.17 16.82
N ALA A 579 -17.44 1.61 18.01
CA ALA A 579 -18.48 1.25 18.95
C ALA A 579 -19.06 2.53 19.56
N VAL A 580 -19.81 3.30 18.77
CA VAL A 580 -20.76 4.27 19.31
C VAL A 580 -22.06 3.49 19.52
N ALA A 581 -22.31 3.09 20.75
CA ALA A 581 -23.58 2.49 21.14
C ALA A 581 -24.73 3.40 20.68
N PRO A 582 -25.73 2.90 19.94
CA PRO A 582 -26.90 3.69 19.61
C PRO A 582 -27.62 4.05 20.91
N ALA A 583 -27.84 5.35 21.12
CA ALA A 583 -28.65 5.83 22.24
C ALA A 583 -30.00 5.11 22.24
N ALA A 584 -30.34 4.49 23.37
CA ALA A 584 -31.61 3.82 23.57
C ALA A 584 -32.75 4.80 23.25
N ALA A 585 -33.60 4.42 22.29
CA ALA A 585 -34.82 5.16 22.00
C ALA A 585 -35.69 5.20 23.27
N PRO A 586 -36.25 6.36 23.65
CA PRO A 586 -37.14 6.42 24.80
C PRO A 586 -38.38 5.59 24.50
N ALA A 587 -38.70 4.66 25.40
CA ALA A 587 -39.95 3.94 25.40
C ALA A 587 -41.11 4.95 25.33
N ARG A 588 -41.92 4.88 24.27
CA ARG A 588 -43.17 5.62 24.21
C ARG A 588 -44.20 4.95 25.13
N PRO A 589 -45.05 5.75 25.80
CA PRO A 589 -45.99 5.29 26.83
C PRO A 589 -47.05 4.32 26.31
#